data_AF-A0A7I4KH74-F1
#
_entry.id   AF-A0A7I4KH74-F1
#
_cell.length_a   1.000
_cell.length_b   1.000
_cell.length_c   1.000
_cell.angle_alpha   90.00
_cell.angle_beta   90.00
_cell.angle_gamma   90.00
#
_symmetry.space_group_name_H-M   'P 1'
#
loop_
_entity.id
_entity.type
_entity.pdbx_description
1 polymer ?
#
loop_
_entity_poly.entity_id
_entity_poly.type
_entity_poly.pdbx_seq_one_letter_code
_entity_poly.pdbx_strand_id
1 'polypeptide(L)'
;MQWAKYTMNCKYVKQIRGLIVAVRLYTGRAVDVIAYSLGVPVARKAILGGLCVDTKENLGNPLTSSIDTFVGIAGPNHGVMLKFGFASVPVCIFNLIPICNQNTGLFSGICPLESSFLKDINSVIGYEGKNIFTIYSKGDQLVGYNICGKITSQITGQHGEKVYNKKDHNETFRDSLPVQLQMILHHIVI
;
A
#
# COMPACT_ATOMS: atom_id res chain seq x y z
N MET A 1 12.36 -6.96 -15.11
CA MET A 1 11.73 -6.23 -14.00
C MET A 1 11.60 -7.18 -12.80
N GLN A 2 12.30 -6.93 -11.70
CA GLN A 2 12.27 -7.82 -10.52
C GLN A 2 10.91 -7.77 -9.78
N TRP A 3 10.24 -6.62 -9.76
CA TRP A 3 8.97 -6.40 -9.05
C TRP A 3 7.86 -7.38 -9.43
N ALA A 4 7.80 -7.83 -10.70
CA ALA A 4 6.77 -8.76 -11.19
C ALA A 4 6.87 -10.17 -10.58
N LYS A 5 8.03 -10.51 -9.98
CA LYS A 5 8.29 -11.79 -9.32
C LYS A 5 7.90 -11.78 -7.84
N TYR A 6 7.58 -10.62 -7.26
CA TYR A 6 7.24 -10.52 -5.85
C TYR A 6 5.76 -10.86 -5.61
N THR A 7 5.51 -11.38 -4.42
CA THR A 7 4.21 -11.51 -3.79
C THR A 7 4.32 -10.97 -2.37
N MET A 8 3.20 -10.56 -1.78
CA MET A 8 3.13 -10.06 -0.41
C MET A 8 3.15 -11.20 0.60
N ASN A 9 4.24 -11.97 0.59
CA ASN A 9 4.42 -13.12 1.47
C ASN A 9 4.59 -12.71 2.93
N CYS A 10 4.19 -13.58 3.87
CA CYS A 10 4.30 -13.35 5.30
C CYS A 10 5.71 -12.98 5.76
N LYS A 11 6.75 -13.51 5.10
CA LYS A 11 8.15 -13.18 5.40
C LYS A 11 8.39 -11.66 5.35
N TYR A 12 7.92 -10.98 4.31
CA TYR A 12 8.10 -9.52 4.17
C TYR A 12 7.26 -8.76 5.18
N VAL A 13 6.02 -9.22 5.41
CA VAL A 13 5.12 -8.65 6.43
C VAL A 13 5.77 -8.71 7.82
N LYS A 14 6.32 -9.87 8.22
CA LYS A 14 7.01 -10.07 9.50
C LYS A 14 8.25 -9.19 9.62
N GLN A 15 9.03 -9.03 8.55
CA GLN A 15 10.19 -8.15 8.53
C GLN A 15 9.80 -6.69 8.78
N ILE A 16 8.79 -6.18 8.06
CA ILE A 16 8.31 -4.80 8.25
C ILE A 16 7.69 -4.62 9.64
N ARG A 17 6.89 -5.58 10.11
CA ARG A 17 6.30 -5.54 11.45
C ARG A 17 7.37 -5.52 12.54
N GLY A 18 8.39 -6.37 12.43
CA GLY A 18 9.51 -6.41 13.35
C GLY A 18 10.27 -5.08 13.42
N LEU A 19 10.48 -4.43 12.27
CA LEU A 19 11.09 -3.11 12.20
C LEU A 19 10.25 -2.03 12.93
N ILE A 20 8.94 -1.97 12.65
CA ILE A 20 8.02 -1.03 13.31
C ILE A 20 8.08 -1.22 14.83
N VAL A 21 7.97 -2.47 15.30
CA VAL A 21 8.03 -2.80 16.73
C VAL A 21 9.39 -2.43 17.33
N ALA A 22 10.49 -2.74 16.66
CA ALA A 22 11.83 -2.41 17.14
C ALA A 22 12.03 -0.90 17.32
N VAL A 23 11.62 -0.09 16.34
CA VAL A 23 11.73 1.38 16.41
C VAL A 23 10.83 1.95 17.51
N ARG A 24 9.59 1.47 17.63
CA ARG A 24 8.64 1.87 18.68
C ARG A 24 9.17 1.58 20.08
N LEU A 25 9.78 0.40 20.28
CA LEU A 25 10.36 0.00 21.56
C LEU A 25 11.63 0.76 21.88
N TYR A 26 12.50 0.97 20.89
CA TYR A 26 13.74 1.72 21.05
C TYR A 26 13.50 3.19 21.41
N THR A 27 12.57 3.85 20.73
CA THR A 27 12.30 5.28 20.91
C THR A 27 11.30 5.59 22.02
N GLY A 28 10.48 4.61 22.44
CA GLY A 28 9.38 4.83 23.36
C GLY A 28 8.22 5.65 22.78
N ARG A 29 8.23 5.98 21.48
CA ARG A 29 7.29 6.90 20.82
C ARG A 29 6.54 6.22 19.68
N ALA A 30 5.31 6.65 19.43
CA ALA A 30 4.60 6.27 18.20
C ALA A 30 5.48 6.61 16.97
N VAL A 31 5.40 5.76 15.95
CA VAL A 31 6.25 5.86 14.76
C VAL A 31 5.47 6.36 13.56
N ASP A 32 6.18 7.01 12.66
CA ASP A 32 5.68 7.38 11.34
C ASP A 32 6.13 6.37 10.29
N VAL A 33 5.22 5.96 9.42
CA VAL A 33 5.47 4.96 8.38
C VAL A 33 5.18 5.57 7.01
N ILE A 34 6.24 5.80 6.24
CA ILE A 34 6.14 6.16 4.83
C ILE A 34 6.41 4.90 4.01
N ALA A 35 5.42 4.44 3.26
CA ALA A 35 5.52 3.26 2.41
C ALA A 35 5.35 3.63 0.94
N TYR A 36 6.06 2.94 0.06
CA TYR A 36 6.06 3.21 -1.38
C TYR A 36 5.80 1.94 -2.19
N SER A 37 4.99 2.05 -3.25
CA SER A 37 4.72 0.96 -4.18
C SER A 37 4.19 -0.30 -3.46
N LEU A 38 4.77 -1.48 -3.74
CA LEU A 38 4.46 -2.73 -3.04
C LEU A 38 4.66 -2.66 -1.52
N GLY A 39 5.48 -1.73 -1.04
CA GLY A 39 5.67 -1.50 0.38
C GLY A 39 4.37 -1.07 1.08
N VAL A 40 3.45 -0.40 0.37
CA VAL A 40 2.17 0.07 0.95
C VAL A 40 1.30 -1.10 1.42
N PRO A 41 0.85 -2.04 0.57
CA PRO A 41 0.04 -3.16 1.02
C PRO A 41 0.78 -4.07 2.03
N VAL A 42 2.10 -4.23 1.90
CA VAL A 42 2.90 -5.01 2.87
C VAL A 42 2.94 -4.35 4.24
N ALA A 43 3.17 -3.03 4.31
CA ALA A 43 3.18 -2.27 5.55
C ALA A 43 1.78 -2.22 6.19
N ARG A 44 0.73 -2.06 5.38
CA ARG A 44 -0.66 -2.16 5.83
C ARG A 44 -0.91 -3.51 6.51
N LYS A 45 -0.55 -4.64 5.88
CA LYS A 45 -0.70 -5.95 6.52
C LYS A 45 0.15 -6.09 7.80
N ALA A 46 1.36 -5.53 7.81
CA ALA A 46 2.23 -5.54 8.98
C ALA A 46 1.62 -4.78 10.17
N ILE A 47 0.92 -3.67 9.91
CA ILE A 47 0.22 -2.87 10.91
C ILE A 47 -1.08 -3.56 11.34
N LEU A 48 -1.89 -4.06 10.40
CA LEU A 48 -3.15 -4.76 10.68
C LEU A 48 -2.95 -5.96 11.60
N GLY A 49 -1.87 -6.72 11.40
CA GLY A 49 -1.62 -7.95 12.15
C GLY A 49 -2.58 -9.07 11.75
N GLY A 50 -3.07 -9.81 12.75
CA GLY A 50 -3.89 -11.01 12.55
C GLY A 50 -3.11 -12.15 11.90
N LEU A 51 -3.79 -13.00 11.14
CA LEU A 51 -3.16 -14.14 10.47
C LEU A 51 -2.52 -13.70 9.15
N CYS A 52 -1.31 -14.17 8.87
CA CYS A 52 -0.73 -14.10 7.54
C CYS A 52 -1.59 -14.86 6.51
N VAL A 53 -1.74 -14.29 5.32
CA VAL A 53 -2.69 -14.79 4.32
C VAL A 53 -2.24 -16.13 3.73
N ASP A 54 -0.94 -16.28 3.47
CA ASP A 54 -0.28 -17.50 2.99
C ASP A 54 -0.01 -18.52 4.10
N THR A 55 0.73 -18.14 5.15
CA THR A 55 1.27 -19.10 6.13
C THR A 55 0.34 -19.36 7.31
N LYS A 56 -0.67 -18.52 7.51
CA LYS A 56 -1.54 -18.51 8.71
C LYS A 56 -0.78 -18.28 10.03
N GLU A 57 0.48 -17.85 9.98
CA GLU A 57 1.21 -17.42 11.17
C GLU A 57 0.51 -16.20 11.79
N ASN A 58 0.40 -16.17 13.12
CA ASN A 58 -0.23 -15.08 13.83
C ASN A 58 0.76 -13.94 14.07
N LEU A 59 0.48 -12.77 13.50
CA LEU A 59 1.24 -11.53 13.69
C LEU A 59 0.91 -10.84 15.02
N GLY A 60 -0.19 -11.22 15.66
CA GLY A 60 -0.74 -10.59 16.87
C GLY A 60 -1.69 -9.45 16.54
N ASN A 61 -1.99 -8.64 17.56
CA ASN A 61 -2.95 -7.55 17.46
C ASN A 61 -2.47 -6.43 16.52
N PRO A 62 -3.40 -5.59 16.00
CA PRO A 62 -3.03 -4.41 15.22
C PRO A 62 -2.06 -3.48 15.96
N LEU A 63 -1.14 -2.86 15.22
CA LEU A 63 -0.19 -1.86 15.75
C LEU A 63 -0.75 -0.43 15.67
N THR A 64 -2.04 -0.25 15.39
CA THR A 64 -2.69 1.06 15.17
C THR A 64 -2.32 2.11 16.22
N SER A 65 -2.32 1.74 17.51
CA SER A 65 -1.98 2.65 18.61
C SER A 65 -0.49 3.02 18.70
N SER A 66 0.36 2.34 17.93
CA SER A 66 1.80 2.60 17.83
C SER A 66 2.19 3.39 16.59
N ILE A 67 1.24 3.69 15.69
CA ILE A 67 1.50 4.48 14.48
C ILE A 67 0.87 5.87 14.63
N ASP A 68 1.71 6.91 14.60
CA ASP A 68 1.20 8.28 14.56
C ASP A 68 0.70 8.60 13.16
N THR A 69 1.57 8.56 12.15
CA THR A 69 1.18 8.84 10.77
C THR A 69 1.59 7.72 9.81
N PHE A 70 0.64 7.31 8.95
CA PHE A 70 0.88 6.43 7.81
C PHE A 70 0.74 7.21 6.50
N VAL A 71 1.76 7.14 5.63
CA VAL A 71 1.73 7.75 4.29
C VAL A 71 1.97 6.66 3.25
N GLY A 72 0.93 6.35 2.47
CA GLY A 72 1.02 5.41 1.34
C GLY A 72 1.28 6.13 0.02
N ILE A 73 2.43 5.88 -0.61
CA ILE A 73 2.83 6.52 -1.86
C ILE A 73 2.75 5.52 -3.00
N ALA A 74 1.94 5.81 -4.02
CA ALA A 74 1.73 4.96 -5.18
C ALA A 74 1.48 3.47 -4.81
N GLY A 75 0.68 3.22 -3.76
CA GLY A 75 0.38 1.87 -3.30
C GLY A 75 -0.68 1.19 -4.16
N PRO A 76 -0.54 -0.09 -4.55
CA PRO A 76 -1.60 -0.81 -5.24
C PRO A 76 -2.58 -1.47 -4.24
N ASN A 77 -3.38 -0.66 -3.53
CA ASN A 77 -4.30 -1.16 -2.49
C ASN A 77 -5.52 -1.90 -3.07
N HIS A 78 -5.85 -1.68 -4.34
CA HIS A 78 -6.94 -2.36 -5.04
C HIS A 78 -6.46 -3.09 -6.31
N GLY A 79 -5.15 -3.29 -6.45
CA GLY A 79 -4.54 -3.96 -7.58
C GLY A 79 -3.76 -3.03 -8.52
N VAL A 80 -3.50 -3.48 -9.74
CA VAL A 80 -2.65 -2.75 -10.71
C VAL A 80 -3.31 -2.58 -12.06
N MET A 81 -3.17 -1.38 -12.63
CA MET A 81 -3.62 -0.99 -13.96
C MET A 81 -2.44 -0.38 -14.73
N LEU A 82 -1.55 -1.23 -15.24
CA LEU A 82 -0.34 -0.81 -15.95
C LEU A 82 -0.67 -0.03 -17.22
N LYS A 83 0.08 1.04 -17.48
CA LYS A 83 -0.03 1.78 -18.74
C LYS A 83 0.99 1.28 -19.75
N PHE A 84 0.50 0.87 -20.91
CA PHE A 84 1.31 0.56 -22.09
C PHE A 84 0.98 1.57 -23.20
N GLY A 85 1.84 2.58 -23.36
CA GLY A 85 1.56 3.71 -24.23
C GLY A 85 0.33 4.48 -23.75
N PHE A 86 -0.70 4.58 -24.60
CA PHE A 86 -1.96 5.25 -24.28
C PHE A 86 -3.02 4.33 -23.67
N ALA A 87 -2.77 3.02 -23.61
CA ALA A 87 -3.72 2.04 -23.09
C ALA A 87 -3.44 1.71 -21.61
N SER A 88 -4.50 1.66 -20.81
CA SER A 88 -4.48 1.12 -19.45
C SER A 88 -4.87 -0.36 -19.51
N VAL A 89 -3.99 -1.24 -19.06
CA VAL A 89 -4.15 -2.70 -19.14
C VAL A 89 -4.19 -3.27 -17.72
N PRO A 90 -5.25 -3.99 -17.34
CA PRO A 90 -5.29 -4.65 -16.04
C PRO A 90 -4.49 -5.95 -16.14
N VAL A 91 -3.17 -5.85 -15.95
CA VAL A 91 -2.24 -6.99 -16.15
C VAL A 91 -2.53 -8.15 -15.21
N CYS A 92 -3.17 -7.89 -14.08
CA CYS A 92 -3.63 -8.91 -13.15
C CYS A 92 -5.08 -9.36 -13.37
N ILE A 93 -5.59 -9.31 -14.62
CA ILE A 93 -6.75 -10.13 -15.07
C ILE A 93 -6.39 -11.61 -15.03
N PHE A 94 -5.19 -11.94 -15.52
CA PHE A 94 -4.74 -13.31 -15.62
C PHE A 94 -3.64 -13.55 -14.58
N ASN A 95 -3.70 -14.67 -13.87
CA ASN A 95 -2.70 -15.06 -12.85
C ASN A 95 -1.41 -15.61 -13.51
N LEU A 96 -0.86 -14.87 -14.49
CA LEU A 96 0.26 -15.32 -15.34
C LEU A 96 1.63 -14.95 -14.78
N ILE A 97 1.68 -13.99 -13.85
CA ILE A 97 2.91 -13.55 -13.18
C ILE A 97 2.72 -13.57 -11.67
N PRO A 98 3.77 -13.87 -10.88
CA PRO A 98 3.66 -14.01 -9.43
C PRO A 98 2.98 -12.83 -8.73
N ILE A 99 3.26 -11.59 -9.14
CA ILE A 99 2.61 -10.41 -8.56
C ILE A 99 1.10 -10.39 -8.73
N CYS A 100 0.52 -11.16 -9.64
CA CYS A 100 -0.93 -11.28 -9.84
C CYS A 100 -1.55 -12.48 -9.10
N ASN A 101 -0.82 -13.09 -8.15
CA ASN A 101 -1.31 -14.21 -7.36
C ASN A 101 -2.65 -13.89 -6.66
N GLN A 102 -3.62 -14.79 -6.77
CA GLN A 102 -4.96 -14.63 -6.19
C GLN A 102 -4.98 -14.70 -4.66
N ASN A 103 -3.95 -15.28 -4.04
CA ASN A 103 -3.83 -15.35 -2.59
C ASN A 103 -2.95 -14.21 -2.04
N THR A 104 -1.69 -14.12 -2.46
CA THR A 104 -0.69 -13.18 -1.94
C THR A 104 -0.25 -12.09 -2.93
N GLY A 105 -0.94 -11.91 -4.04
CA GLY A 105 -0.62 -10.92 -5.06
C GLY A 105 -1.65 -9.80 -5.16
N LEU A 106 -1.60 -9.08 -6.27
CA LEU A 106 -2.40 -7.93 -6.64
C LEU A 106 -3.48 -8.30 -7.66
N PHE A 107 -3.98 -9.54 -7.62
CA PHE A 107 -5.08 -9.97 -8.47
C PHE A 107 -6.27 -9.02 -8.31
N SER A 108 -6.75 -8.47 -9.44
CA SER A 108 -7.79 -7.43 -9.45
C SER A 108 -8.52 -7.28 -10.78
N GLY A 109 -8.26 -8.13 -11.79
CA GLY A 109 -8.76 -7.90 -13.14
C GLY A 109 -10.11 -8.55 -13.49
N ILE A 110 -10.75 -9.30 -12.57
CA ILE A 110 -12.16 -9.73 -12.73
C ILE A 110 -12.98 -9.06 -11.64
N CYS A 111 -13.30 -7.79 -11.83
CA CYS A 111 -13.96 -7.03 -10.79
C CYS A 111 -15.36 -7.54 -10.47
N PRO A 112 -15.76 -7.52 -9.18
CA PRO A 112 -15.08 -6.90 -8.03
C PRO A 112 -14.09 -7.81 -7.28
N LEU A 113 -13.61 -8.91 -7.89
CA LEU A 113 -12.74 -9.87 -7.21
C LEU A 113 -11.31 -9.35 -7.08
N GLU A 114 -10.90 -9.15 -5.83
CA GLU A 114 -9.50 -8.89 -5.43
C GLU A 114 -8.85 -10.15 -4.84
N SER A 115 -7.51 -10.17 -4.75
CA SER A 115 -6.78 -11.23 -4.07
C SER A 115 -7.15 -11.35 -2.59
N SER A 116 -6.92 -12.51 -1.98
CA SER A 116 -7.13 -12.70 -0.54
C SER A 116 -6.34 -11.67 0.29
N PHE A 117 -5.14 -11.31 -0.14
CA PHE A 117 -4.32 -10.31 0.52
C PHE A 117 -4.93 -8.91 0.46
N LEU A 118 -5.38 -8.48 -0.72
CA LEU A 118 -6.02 -7.17 -0.88
C LEU A 118 -7.34 -7.10 -0.11
N LYS A 119 -8.15 -8.18 -0.14
CA LYS A 119 -9.36 -8.29 0.67
C LYS A 119 -9.07 -8.18 2.16
N ASP A 120 -8.02 -8.83 2.64
CA ASP A 120 -7.64 -8.82 4.05
C ASP A 120 -7.25 -7.42 4.51
N ILE A 121 -6.33 -6.74 3.80
CA ILE A 121 -5.92 -5.38 4.19
C ILE A 121 -7.02 -4.33 4.03
N ASN A 122 -8.04 -4.59 3.19
CA ASN A 122 -9.18 -3.69 2.98
C ASN A 122 -10.42 -4.07 3.84
N SER A 123 -10.32 -5.10 4.69
CA SER A 123 -11.44 -5.57 5.53
C SER A 123 -11.71 -4.70 6.77
N VAL A 124 -10.72 -3.91 7.18
CA VAL A 124 -10.80 -3.00 8.32
C VAL A 124 -10.45 -1.60 7.85
N ILE A 125 -11.13 -0.59 8.40
CA ILE A 125 -10.96 0.82 8.04
C ILE A 125 -10.17 1.52 9.13
N GLY A 126 -9.18 2.35 8.75
CA GLY A 126 -8.51 3.27 9.66
C GLY A 126 -7.53 2.64 10.66
N TYR A 127 -7.09 1.40 10.42
CA TYR A 127 -6.15 0.72 11.32
C TYR A 127 -4.69 1.14 11.08
N GLU A 128 -4.40 1.81 9.96
CA GLU A 128 -3.05 2.13 9.51
C GLU A 128 -2.32 3.08 10.46
N GLY A 129 -3.03 3.93 11.18
CA GLY A 129 -2.47 4.82 12.20
C GLY A 129 -3.45 5.92 12.60
N LYS A 130 -3.00 6.83 13.47
CA LYS A 130 -3.82 7.97 13.91
C LYS A 130 -4.09 8.95 12.77
N ASN A 131 -3.10 9.20 11.91
CA ASN A 131 -3.21 9.99 10.70
C ASN A 131 -2.87 9.12 9.49
N ILE A 132 -3.65 9.23 8.42
CA ILE A 132 -3.56 8.33 7.27
C ILE A 132 -3.64 9.17 6.01
N PHE A 133 -2.59 9.12 5.19
CA PHE A 133 -2.51 9.89 3.95
C PHE A 133 -2.11 9.01 2.79
N THR A 134 -2.50 9.43 1.59
CA THR A 134 -2.02 8.81 0.36
C THR A 134 -1.47 9.85 -0.61
N ILE A 135 -0.47 9.44 -1.40
CA ILE A 135 0.12 10.25 -2.46
C ILE A 135 0.15 9.40 -3.72
N TYR A 136 -0.47 9.85 -4.80
CA TYR A 136 -0.50 9.08 -6.04
C TYR A 136 -0.62 9.97 -7.27
N SER A 137 -0.46 9.39 -8.45
CA SER A 137 -0.49 10.11 -9.72
C SER A 137 -1.44 9.47 -10.72
N LYS A 138 -2.22 10.30 -11.42
CA LYS A 138 -2.96 9.89 -12.62
C LYS A 138 -2.02 9.41 -13.73
N GLY A 139 -0.77 9.86 -13.70
CA GLY A 139 0.30 9.51 -14.64
C GLY A 139 1.05 8.22 -14.31
N ASP A 140 0.79 7.59 -13.17
CA ASP A 140 1.51 6.39 -12.74
C ASP A 140 1.33 5.25 -13.75
N GLN A 141 2.45 4.83 -14.35
CA GLN A 141 2.49 3.82 -15.41
C GLN A 141 2.56 2.40 -14.87
N LEU A 142 2.90 2.19 -13.59
CA LEU A 142 3.09 0.86 -12.99
C LEU A 142 1.91 0.44 -12.13
N VAL A 143 1.48 1.29 -11.22
CA VAL A 143 0.32 0.99 -10.35
C VAL A 143 -0.97 1.39 -11.05
N GLY A 144 -0.92 2.44 -11.88
CA GLY A 144 -2.08 2.99 -12.53
C GLY A 144 -2.87 3.91 -11.61
N TYR A 145 -3.95 4.46 -12.13
CA TYR A 145 -4.80 5.41 -11.40
C TYR A 145 -6.07 4.77 -10.86
N ASN A 146 -6.83 4.12 -11.74
CA ASN A 146 -8.13 3.57 -11.42
C ASN A 146 -8.22 2.13 -11.89
N ILE A 147 -8.79 1.28 -11.04
CA ILE A 147 -9.18 -0.07 -11.38
C ILE A 147 -10.60 -0.29 -10.87
N CYS A 148 -11.52 -0.57 -11.80
CA CYS A 148 -12.91 -0.92 -11.50
C CYS A 148 -13.65 0.11 -10.65
N GLY A 149 -13.48 1.38 -11.00
CA GLY A 149 -14.14 2.49 -10.31
C GLY A 149 -13.42 2.90 -9.02
N LYS A 150 -12.43 2.16 -8.55
CA LYS A 150 -11.63 2.49 -7.37
C LYS A 150 -10.31 3.13 -7.76
N ILE A 151 -9.93 4.21 -7.07
CA ILE A 151 -8.56 4.72 -7.17
C ILE A 151 -7.66 3.73 -6.44
N THR A 152 -6.71 3.14 -7.16
CA THR A 152 -5.98 1.98 -6.64
C THR A 152 -5.15 2.31 -5.40
N SER A 153 -4.63 3.53 -5.30
CA SER A 153 -3.78 3.95 -4.19
C SER A 153 -4.50 4.54 -2.99
N GLN A 154 -5.81 4.77 -3.10
CA GLN A 154 -6.57 5.25 -1.94
C GLN A 154 -6.64 4.18 -0.85
N ILE A 155 -6.79 4.66 0.37
CA ILE A 155 -7.06 3.85 1.56
C ILE A 155 -8.39 4.35 2.12
N THR A 156 -9.35 3.45 2.30
CA THR A 156 -10.64 3.81 2.91
C THR A 156 -10.40 4.36 4.32
N GLY A 157 -10.97 5.52 4.62
CA GLY A 157 -10.77 6.19 5.91
C GLY A 157 -9.50 7.04 6.00
N GLN A 158 -8.77 7.26 4.90
CA GLN A 158 -7.67 8.22 4.87
C GLN A 158 -8.16 9.65 5.19
N HIS A 159 -7.31 10.42 5.87
CA HIS A 159 -7.56 11.79 6.29
C HIS A 159 -7.26 12.82 5.19
N GLY A 160 -6.46 12.44 4.18
CA GLY A 160 -6.17 13.31 3.05
C GLY A 160 -5.33 12.65 1.96
N GLU A 161 -5.23 13.31 0.82
CA GLU A 161 -4.48 12.80 -0.32
C GLU A 161 -3.82 13.91 -1.16
N LYS A 162 -2.64 13.61 -1.71
CA LYS A 162 -2.02 14.42 -2.76
C LYS A 162 -2.09 13.68 -4.09
N VAL A 163 -2.73 14.31 -5.07
CA VAL A 163 -2.88 13.75 -6.42
C VAL A 163 -2.07 14.55 -7.42
N TYR A 164 -1.17 13.88 -8.12
CA TYR A 164 -0.45 14.44 -9.26
C TYR A 164 -1.11 14.04 -10.59
N ASN A 165 -0.99 14.88 -11.61
CA ASN A 165 -1.59 14.59 -12.92
C ASN A 165 -0.66 13.80 -13.84
N LYS A 166 0.64 14.09 -13.82
CA LYS A 166 1.59 13.66 -14.86
C LYS A 166 2.84 12.96 -14.34
N LYS A 167 3.01 12.83 -13.02
CA LYS A 167 4.18 12.16 -12.45
C LYS A 167 4.16 10.67 -12.76
N ASP A 168 5.30 10.13 -13.14
CA ASP A 168 5.50 8.68 -13.25
C ASP A 168 5.54 8.03 -11.85
N HIS A 169 5.62 6.69 -11.79
CA HIS A 169 5.65 5.93 -10.55
C HIS A 169 6.76 6.38 -9.58
N ASN A 170 7.96 6.68 -10.10
CA ASN A 170 9.12 7.06 -9.29
C ASN A 170 9.12 8.55 -8.94
N GLU A 171 8.72 9.41 -9.86
CA GLU A 171 8.52 10.85 -9.63
C GLU A 171 7.46 11.10 -8.56
N THR A 172 6.41 10.29 -8.52
CA THR A 172 5.38 10.34 -7.47
C THR A 172 5.99 10.19 -6.09
N PHE A 173 7.04 9.38 -5.93
CA PHE A 173 7.80 9.24 -4.69
C PHE A 173 8.83 10.35 -4.49
N ARG A 174 9.76 10.54 -5.43
CA ARG A 174 10.89 11.46 -5.26
C ARG A 174 10.43 12.91 -5.10
N ASP A 175 9.51 13.34 -5.95
CA ASP A 175 9.10 14.75 -6.04
C ASP A 175 7.99 15.08 -5.03
N SER A 176 7.55 14.12 -4.22
CA SER A 176 6.58 14.35 -3.16
C SER A 176 7.22 14.53 -1.78
N LEU A 177 8.56 14.54 -1.68
CA LEU A 177 9.26 14.72 -0.41
C LEU A 177 8.75 15.92 0.41
N PRO A 178 8.51 17.13 -0.17
CA PRO A 178 7.94 18.24 0.60
C PRO A 178 6.56 17.93 1.17
N VAL A 179 5.71 17.23 0.42
CA VAL A 179 4.36 16.83 0.83
C VAL A 179 4.44 15.75 1.93
N GLN A 180 5.33 14.77 1.78
CA GLN A 180 5.58 13.73 2.78
C GLN A 180 5.95 14.36 4.13
N LEU A 181 6.84 15.35 4.13
CA LEU A 181 7.25 16.06 5.34
C LEU A 181 6.08 16.81 6.00
N GLN A 182 5.23 17.48 5.22
CA GLN A 182 4.04 18.16 5.77
C GLN A 182 3.03 17.18 6.38
N MET A 183 2.82 16.03 5.73
CA MET A 183 1.95 14.98 6.25
C MET A 183 2.48 14.41 7.58
N ILE A 184 3.78 14.17 7.68
CA ILE A 184 4.39 13.60 8.90
C ILE A 184 4.50 14.63 10.02
N LEU A 185 4.99 15.84 9.75
CA LEU A 185 5.30 16.83 10.79
C LEU A 185 4.08 17.63 11.25
N HIS A 186 3.10 17.81 10.37
CA HIS A 186 1.99 18.74 10.58
C HIS A 186 0.62 18.13 10.32
N HIS A 187 0.54 16.88 9.84
CA HIS A 187 -0.71 16.17 9.55
C HIS A 187 -1.62 16.93 8.55
N ILE A 188 -1.02 17.65 7.59
CA ILE A 188 -1.74 18.40 6.56
C ILE A 188 -1.34 17.98 5.15
N VAL A 189 -2.19 18.33 4.19
CA VAL A 189 -1.96 18.15 2.75
C VAL A 189 -1.71 19.52 2.11
N ILE A 190 -0.62 19.62 1.33
CA ILE A 190 -0.25 20.80 0.50
C ILE A 190 -0.17 20.42 -0.97
#